data_AF-A0AAW3ABP6-F1
#
_entry.id   AF-A0AAW3ABP6-F1
#
_cell.length_a   1.000
_cell.length_b   1.000
_cell.length_c   1.000
_cell.angle_alpha   90.00
_cell.angle_beta   90.00
_cell.angle_gamma   90.00
#
_symmetry.space_group_name_H-M   'P 1'
#
loop_
_entity.id
_entity.type
_entity.pdbx_description
1 polymer ?
#
loop_
_entity_poly.entity_id
_entity_poly.type
_entity_poly.pdbx_seq_one_letter_code
_entity_poly.pdbx_strand_id
1 'polypeptide(L)'
;MTSTLEAEIAFLFSVAAHLGHSSEHIDDNEGGAGAAPPASFLTTSECEVLAELLLLEKKECDYICATRVDPATAGEVEALLVESPLTAMYRGEANSPYTRFVLSFYSSTLYAQVPTKVNTVAIRLFQRFLCGCHSEALQRLHHGCGGSSMEAVLRECLNLAGNLSSTLQIAAPSRMTGLVIGELHYDVQEVSPLDYLDVLLPHIPYLSQMCQQASLLLLAHEEMVRQPSSLVALFAIVFTIRNMGTDDDAVALLLAGWPECRQAAFYRMNAFLNCFT
;
A
#
# COMPACT_ATOMS: atom_id res chain seq x y z
N MET A 1 17.15 -16.43 -3.51
CA MET A 1 15.96 -15.65 -3.11
C MET A 1 16.13 -14.91 -1.77
N THR A 2 17.27 -15.04 -1.07
CA THR A 2 17.66 -14.25 0.10
C THR A 2 18.07 -12.80 -0.21
N SER A 3 18.30 -12.47 -1.49
CA SER A 3 18.85 -11.17 -1.93
C SER A 3 17.85 -10.01 -2.02
N THR A 4 16.53 -10.24 -1.96
CA THR A 4 15.53 -9.16 -2.07
C THR A 4 15.21 -8.53 -0.72
N LEU A 5 15.05 -9.35 0.32
CA LEU A 5 14.73 -8.90 1.68
C LEU A 5 15.86 -8.04 2.25
N GLU A 6 17.09 -8.52 2.16
CA GLU A 6 18.27 -7.77 2.62
C GLU A 6 18.45 -6.46 1.85
N ALA A 7 18.15 -6.43 0.56
CA ALA A 7 18.20 -5.21 -0.24
C ALA A 7 17.06 -4.23 0.12
N GLU A 8 15.86 -4.72 0.43
CA GLU A 8 14.73 -3.91 0.90
C GLU A 8 15.01 -3.33 2.30
N ILE A 9 15.55 -4.15 3.21
CA ILE A 9 16.03 -3.72 4.53
C ILE A 9 17.12 -2.64 4.37
N ALA A 10 18.17 -2.92 3.61
CA ALA A 10 19.28 -1.99 3.40
C ALA A 10 18.82 -0.68 2.75
N PHE A 11 17.84 -0.76 1.84
CA PHE A 11 17.26 0.42 1.24
C PHE A 11 16.41 1.23 2.22
N LEU A 12 15.54 0.59 3.02
CA LEU A 12 14.79 1.26 4.09
C LEU A 12 15.73 1.96 5.06
N PHE A 13 16.86 1.33 5.41
CA PHE A 13 17.92 1.96 6.20
C PHE A 13 18.60 3.12 5.48
N SER A 14 18.84 3.03 4.17
CA SER A 14 19.44 4.11 3.39
C SER A 14 18.52 5.34 3.31
N VAL A 15 17.21 5.11 3.15
CA VAL A 15 16.19 6.18 3.22
C VAL A 15 16.16 6.79 4.62
N ALA A 16 16.10 5.97 5.67
CA ALA A 16 16.10 6.45 7.05
C ALA A 16 17.36 7.28 7.37
N ALA A 17 18.54 6.81 6.96
CA ALA A 17 19.80 7.53 7.14
C ALA A 17 19.80 8.86 6.37
N HIS A 18 19.41 8.86 5.09
CA HIS A 18 19.32 10.09 4.30
C HIS A 18 18.37 11.11 4.95
N LEU A 19 17.22 10.66 5.45
CA LEU A 19 16.25 11.50 6.13
C LEU A 19 16.78 12.09 7.45
N GLY A 20 17.57 11.34 8.21
CA GLY A 20 18.23 11.81 9.42
C GLY A 20 19.36 12.81 9.16
N HIS A 21 19.99 12.79 7.98
CA HIS A 21 21.03 13.74 7.58
C HIS A 21 20.45 15.07 7.06
N SER A 22 19.24 15.07 6.47
CA SER A 22 18.63 16.28 5.92
C SER A 22 18.16 17.29 6.96
N SER A 23 18.06 16.94 8.25
CA SER A 23 17.77 17.90 9.32
C SER A 23 18.99 18.72 9.76
N GLU A 24 20.20 18.41 9.26
CA GLU A 24 21.44 19.15 9.57
C GLU A 24 21.67 20.37 8.65
N HIS A 25 20.68 20.79 7.85
CA HIS A 25 20.78 21.96 6.97
C HIS A 25 19.89 23.15 7.38
N ILE A 26 19.47 23.20 8.64
CA ILE A 26 18.88 24.40 9.25
C ILE A 26 19.70 24.75 10.50
N ASP A 27 20.90 25.28 10.29
CA ASP A 27 21.45 26.38 11.09
C ASP A 27 22.82 26.78 10.54
N ASP A 28 22.83 27.82 9.70
CA ASP A 28 23.98 28.70 9.58
C ASP A 28 24.06 29.52 10.89
N ASN A 29 24.76 28.99 11.89
CA ASN A 29 25.36 29.85 12.91
C ASN A 29 26.64 29.24 13.50
N GLU A 30 27.72 29.97 13.28
CA GLU A 30 29.05 29.70 13.80
C GLU A 30 29.08 29.69 15.34
N GLY A 31 29.75 28.69 15.91
CA GLY A 31 30.41 28.82 17.21
C GLY A 31 29.76 28.07 18.38
N GLY A 32 30.33 26.92 18.73
CA GLY A 32 30.07 26.28 20.03
C GLY A 32 30.55 24.85 20.08
N ALA A 33 31.74 24.62 20.64
CA ALA A 33 32.25 23.29 20.94
C ALA A 33 31.34 22.58 21.97
N GLY A 34 30.47 21.73 21.45
CA GLY A 34 29.71 20.69 22.15
C GLY A 34 29.33 19.67 21.08
N ALA A 35 30.03 18.55 21.04
CA ALA A 35 29.88 17.53 20.00
C ALA A 35 28.39 17.20 19.76
N ALA A 36 27.97 17.31 18.50
CA ALA A 36 26.62 17.05 18.03
C ALA A 36 26.11 15.67 18.49
N PRO A 37 24.81 15.51 18.78
CA PRO A 37 24.24 14.16 18.80
C PRO A 37 24.42 13.57 17.40
N PRO A 38 24.99 12.37 17.26
CA PRO A 38 25.26 11.79 15.95
C PRO A 38 23.94 11.50 15.22
N ALA A 39 23.98 11.63 13.88
CA ALA A 39 22.94 11.25 12.93
C ALA A 39 22.04 10.12 13.45
N SER A 40 20.73 10.37 13.52
CA SER A 40 19.78 9.44 14.12
C SER A 40 19.60 8.19 13.25
N PHE A 41 20.46 7.20 13.46
CA PHE A 41 20.25 5.85 12.97
C PHE A 41 19.04 5.24 13.70
N LEU A 42 18.28 4.39 13.00
CA LEU A 42 17.25 3.57 13.63
C LEU A 42 17.85 2.75 14.78
N THR A 43 17.12 2.68 15.89
CA THR A 43 17.44 1.82 17.02
C THR A 43 17.39 0.35 16.60
N THR A 44 18.12 -0.52 17.30
CA THR A 44 18.08 -1.98 17.06
C THR A 44 16.66 -2.53 17.08
N SER A 45 15.81 -2.03 17.98
CA SER A 45 14.40 -2.42 18.04
C SER A 45 13.61 -2.02 16.80
N GLU A 46 13.83 -0.82 16.26
CA GLU A 46 13.16 -0.39 15.02
C GLU A 46 13.62 -1.23 13.82
N CYS A 47 14.91 -1.58 13.76
CA CYS A 47 15.45 -2.51 12.77
C CYS A 47 14.81 -3.90 12.85
N GLU A 48 14.61 -4.42 14.06
CA GLU A 48 13.96 -5.71 14.30
C GLU A 48 12.49 -5.67 13.85
N VAL A 49 11.74 -4.62 14.19
CA VAL A 49 10.35 -4.46 13.73
C VAL A 49 10.27 -4.40 12.20
N LEU A 50 11.13 -3.63 11.53
CA LEU A 50 11.15 -3.58 10.06
C LEU A 50 11.47 -4.95 9.44
N ALA A 51 12.39 -5.70 10.02
CA ALA A 51 12.70 -7.06 9.56
C ALA A 51 11.50 -8.00 9.74
N GLU A 52 10.80 -7.92 10.87
CA GLU A 52 9.58 -8.70 11.10
C GLU A 52 8.47 -8.33 10.11
N LEU A 53 8.24 -7.04 9.85
CA LEU A 53 7.25 -6.59 8.87
C LEU A 53 7.55 -7.15 7.47
N LEU A 54 8.81 -7.11 7.04
CA LEU A 54 9.20 -7.66 5.74
C LEU A 54 9.13 -9.18 5.66
N LEU A 55 9.25 -9.89 6.79
CA LEU A 55 9.03 -11.34 6.85
C LEU A 55 7.55 -11.71 6.76
N LEU A 56 6.67 -10.87 7.31
CA LEU A 56 5.22 -11.03 7.24
C LEU A 56 4.63 -10.57 5.90
N GLU A 57 5.34 -9.68 5.21
CA GLU A 57 4.92 -9.12 3.94
C GLU A 57 4.82 -10.19 2.84
N LYS A 58 3.72 -10.09 2.08
CA LYS A 58 3.53 -10.88 0.88
C LYS A 58 4.42 -10.32 -0.23
N LYS A 59 5.25 -11.19 -0.80
CA LYS A 59 6.09 -10.87 -1.95
C LYS A 59 5.23 -10.79 -3.21
N GLU A 60 5.76 -10.18 -4.26
CA GLU A 60 5.08 -10.14 -5.57
C GLU A 60 4.63 -11.54 -6.03
N CYS A 61 5.46 -12.57 -5.78
CA CYS A 61 5.13 -13.97 -6.07
C CYS A 61 4.02 -14.57 -5.19
N ASP A 62 3.74 -14.02 -4.02
CA ASP A 62 2.65 -14.48 -3.14
C ASP A 62 1.29 -13.94 -3.62
N TYR A 63 1.29 -12.84 -4.38
CA TYR A 63 0.14 -12.46 -5.22
C TYR A 63 -0.01 -13.39 -6.44
N ILE A 64 0.98 -14.27 -6.68
CA ILE A 64 0.95 -15.35 -7.68
C ILE A 64 0.73 -16.70 -6.95
N CYS A 65 -0.36 -16.82 -6.19
CA CYS A 65 -0.83 -18.14 -5.78
C CYS A 65 -1.46 -18.84 -7.00
N ALA A 66 -0.67 -19.68 -7.68
CA ALA A 66 -1.08 -20.69 -8.67
C ALA A 66 -1.80 -20.23 -9.96
N THR A 67 -2.19 -18.97 -10.13
CA THR A 67 -2.98 -18.52 -11.29
C THR A 67 -2.13 -17.87 -12.37
N ARG A 68 -1.37 -18.72 -13.07
CA ARG A 68 -1.05 -18.48 -14.49
C ARG A 68 -2.07 -19.14 -15.43
N VAL A 69 -3.27 -19.49 -14.96
CA VAL A 69 -4.05 -20.53 -15.66
C VAL A 69 -5.22 -20.02 -16.52
N ASP A 70 -5.74 -18.79 -16.36
CA ASP A 70 -6.75 -18.33 -17.33
C ASP A 70 -6.86 -16.80 -17.50
N PRO A 71 -6.40 -16.23 -18.64
CA PRO A 71 -6.68 -14.83 -18.98
C PRO A 71 -8.19 -14.51 -19.02
N ALA A 72 -9.06 -15.50 -19.18
CA ALA A 72 -10.51 -15.30 -19.06
C ALA A 72 -10.93 -14.90 -17.64
N THR A 73 -10.33 -15.50 -16.60
CA THR A 73 -10.65 -15.14 -15.21
C THR A 73 -10.23 -13.70 -14.89
N ALA A 74 -9.08 -13.24 -15.40
CA ALA A 74 -8.67 -11.84 -15.25
C ALA A 74 -9.64 -10.88 -15.95
N GLY A 75 -10.11 -11.23 -17.16
CA GLY A 75 -11.13 -10.46 -17.86
C GLY A 75 -12.49 -10.43 -17.14
N GLU A 76 -12.89 -11.52 -16.49
CA GLU A 76 -14.10 -11.58 -15.66
C GLU A 76 -14.00 -10.70 -14.41
N VAL A 77 -12.84 -10.69 -13.73
CA VAL A 77 -12.59 -9.78 -12.60
C VAL A 77 -12.69 -8.32 -13.05
N GLU A 78 -12.07 -7.98 -14.18
CA GLU A 78 -12.13 -6.63 -14.74
C GLU A 78 -13.57 -6.24 -15.10
N ALA A 79 -14.32 -7.13 -15.75
CA ALA A 79 -15.75 -6.91 -16.05
C ALA A 79 -16.56 -6.64 -14.79
N LEU A 80 -16.34 -7.40 -13.71
CA LEU A 80 -16.99 -7.20 -12.42
C LEU A 80 -16.64 -5.86 -11.75
N LEU A 81 -15.41 -5.39 -11.92
CA LEU A 81 -15.02 -4.05 -11.48
C LEU A 81 -15.74 -2.99 -12.33
N VAL A 82 -15.81 -3.15 -13.65
CA VAL A 82 -16.51 -2.22 -14.55
C VAL A 82 -18.01 -2.14 -14.24
N GLU A 83 -18.66 -3.26 -13.96
CA GLU A 83 -20.08 -3.34 -13.62
C GLU A 83 -20.41 -2.74 -12.25
N SER A 84 -19.42 -2.56 -11.38
CA SER A 84 -19.64 -1.98 -10.07
C SER A 84 -20.11 -0.51 -10.17
N PRO A 85 -21.20 -0.13 -9.46
CA PRO A 85 -21.65 1.26 -9.39
C PRO A 85 -20.56 2.22 -8.90
N LEU A 86 -19.66 1.77 -8.02
CA LEU A 86 -18.55 2.58 -7.53
C LEU A 86 -17.66 3.05 -8.68
N THR A 87 -17.29 2.17 -9.60
CA THR A 87 -16.39 2.50 -10.73
C THR A 87 -16.92 3.64 -11.59
N ALA A 88 -18.25 3.74 -11.74
CA ALA A 88 -18.90 4.80 -12.50
C ALA A 88 -18.91 6.17 -11.79
N MET A 89 -18.68 6.22 -10.47
CA MET A 89 -18.69 7.45 -9.68
C MET A 89 -17.46 8.33 -9.93
N TYR A 90 -16.27 7.72 -10.01
CA TYR A 90 -15.06 8.46 -10.36
C TYR A 90 -15.00 8.68 -11.88
N ARG A 91 -14.89 9.95 -12.30
CA ARG A 91 -14.81 10.39 -13.70
C ARG A 91 -13.53 11.18 -14.02
N GLY A 92 -12.53 11.10 -13.14
CA GLY A 92 -11.23 11.73 -13.35
C GLY A 92 -10.39 10.97 -14.38
N GLU A 93 -9.08 11.20 -14.34
CA GLU A 93 -8.13 10.79 -15.38
C GLU A 93 -7.75 9.29 -15.36
N ALA A 94 -8.17 8.56 -14.32
CA ALA A 94 -7.89 7.14 -14.19
C ALA A 94 -8.65 6.30 -15.24
N ASN A 95 -7.90 5.57 -16.07
CA ASN A 95 -8.49 4.68 -17.09
C ASN A 95 -8.80 3.27 -16.56
N SER A 96 -8.06 2.81 -15.55
CA SER A 96 -8.23 1.47 -14.98
C SER A 96 -9.54 1.34 -14.19
N PRO A 97 -10.34 0.29 -14.44
CA PRO A 97 -11.54 0.00 -13.63
C PRO A 97 -11.21 -0.15 -12.15
N TYR A 98 -10.10 -0.81 -11.80
CA TYR A 98 -9.64 -0.94 -10.42
C TYR A 98 -9.36 0.43 -9.79
N THR A 99 -8.58 1.28 -10.46
CA THR A 99 -8.21 2.58 -9.91
C THR A 99 -9.44 3.45 -9.67
N ARG A 100 -10.37 3.47 -10.63
CA ARG A 100 -11.63 4.22 -10.50
C ARG A 100 -12.49 3.67 -9.36
N PHE A 101 -12.57 2.35 -9.21
CA PHE A 101 -13.31 1.68 -8.15
C PHE A 101 -12.79 2.10 -6.76
N VAL A 102 -11.48 1.99 -6.51
CA VAL A 102 -10.89 2.31 -5.20
C VAL A 102 -10.95 3.80 -4.89
N LEU A 103 -10.68 4.69 -5.85
CA LEU A 103 -10.80 6.14 -5.65
C LEU A 103 -12.25 6.56 -5.34
N SER A 104 -13.23 5.90 -5.95
CA SER A 104 -14.65 6.10 -5.63
C SER A 104 -14.97 5.62 -4.21
N PHE A 105 -14.41 4.49 -3.79
CA PHE A 105 -14.56 3.99 -2.43
C PHE A 105 -13.97 4.96 -1.39
N TYR A 106 -12.79 5.54 -1.63
CA TYR A 106 -12.21 6.55 -0.73
C TYR A 106 -13.06 7.82 -0.60
N SER A 107 -13.91 8.09 -1.59
CA SER A 107 -14.88 9.19 -1.54
C SER A 107 -16.19 8.81 -0.83
N SER A 108 -16.34 7.56 -0.38
CA SER A 108 -17.55 7.06 0.27
C SER A 108 -17.61 7.40 1.75
N THR A 109 -18.83 7.45 2.30
CA THR A 109 -19.05 7.65 3.74
C THR A 109 -18.51 6.50 4.59
N LEU A 110 -18.47 5.29 4.05
CA LEU A 110 -17.94 4.11 4.73
C LEU A 110 -16.43 4.27 4.99
N TYR A 111 -15.67 4.71 3.99
CA TYR A 111 -14.24 4.97 4.14
C TYR A 111 -13.95 5.97 5.28
N ALA A 112 -14.72 7.06 5.35
CA ALA A 112 -14.53 8.13 6.34
C ALA A 112 -14.78 7.69 7.79
N GLN A 113 -15.47 6.57 8.02
CA GLN A 113 -15.80 6.06 9.36
C GLN A 113 -14.80 5.00 9.86
N VAL A 114 -13.91 4.51 8.99
CA VAL A 114 -12.98 3.44 9.31
C VAL A 114 -11.57 4.00 9.50
N PRO A 115 -10.81 3.56 10.53
CA PRO A 115 -9.42 3.96 10.70
C PRO A 115 -8.58 3.70 9.45
N THR A 116 -7.71 4.65 9.10
CA THR A 116 -6.91 4.60 7.87
C THR A 116 -6.12 3.29 7.74
N LYS A 117 -5.54 2.80 8.83
CA LYS A 117 -4.80 1.54 8.86
C LYS A 117 -5.69 0.34 8.52
N VAL A 118 -6.91 0.28 9.06
CA VAL A 118 -7.89 -0.76 8.72
C VAL A 118 -8.28 -0.68 7.24
N ASN A 119 -8.48 0.53 6.70
CA ASN A 119 -8.74 0.71 5.26
C ASN A 119 -7.59 0.16 4.40
N THR A 120 -6.34 0.47 4.73
CA THR A 120 -5.19 -0.03 3.96
C THR A 120 -5.07 -1.56 3.98
N VAL A 121 -5.32 -2.19 5.14
CA VAL A 121 -5.34 -3.66 5.27
C VAL A 121 -6.48 -4.25 4.44
N ALA A 122 -7.67 -3.64 4.47
CA ALA A 122 -8.80 -4.09 3.68
C ALA A 122 -8.54 -4.00 2.17
N ILE A 123 -7.91 -2.93 1.70
CA ILE A 123 -7.50 -2.79 0.30
C ILE A 123 -6.45 -3.85 -0.07
N ARG A 124 -5.51 -4.17 0.81
CA ARG A 124 -4.54 -5.26 0.59
C ARG A 124 -5.21 -6.63 0.46
N LEU A 125 -6.14 -6.95 1.36
CA LEU A 125 -6.93 -8.18 1.26
C LEU A 125 -7.72 -8.23 -0.04
N PHE A 126 -8.32 -7.10 -0.45
CA PHE A 126 -9.04 -6.99 -1.70
C PHE A 126 -8.13 -7.19 -2.91
N GLN A 127 -6.96 -6.56 -2.97
CA GLN A 127 -5.97 -6.76 -4.03
C GLN A 127 -5.53 -8.22 -4.12
N ARG A 128 -5.27 -8.88 -2.98
CA ARG A 128 -4.90 -10.30 -2.95
C ARG A 128 -6.04 -11.19 -3.45
N PHE A 129 -7.28 -10.87 -3.07
CA PHE A 129 -8.47 -11.52 -3.60
C PHE A 129 -8.53 -11.38 -5.13
N LEU A 130 -8.37 -10.17 -5.68
CA LEU A 130 -8.41 -9.94 -7.14
C LEU A 130 -7.33 -10.74 -7.89
N CYS A 131 -6.14 -10.90 -7.30
CA CYS A 131 -5.05 -11.67 -7.91
C CYS A 131 -5.24 -13.19 -7.81
N GLY A 132 -5.83 -13.69 -6.71
CA GLY A 132 -5.95 -15.12 -6.42
C GLY A 132 -7.31 -15.74 -6.76
N CYS A 133 -8.33 -14.95 -7.07
CA CYS A 133 -9.71 -15.44 -7.21
C CYS A 133 -9.86 -16.39 -8.40
N HIS A 134 -10.45 -17.56 -8.14
CA HIS A 134 -10.73 -18.58 -9.15
C HIS A 134 -12.08 -18.33 -9.85
N SER A 135 -12.22 -18.80 -11.10
CA SER A 135 -13.46 -18.67 -11.89
C SER A 135 -14.71 -19.21 -11.19
N GLU A 136 -14.61 -20.30 -10.43
CA GLU A 136 -15.72 -20.84 -9.63
C GLU A 136 -16.22 -19.85 -8.57
N ALA A 137 -15.30 -19.11 -7.93
CA ALA A 137 -15.65 -18.10 -6.95
C ALA A 137 -16.31 -16.90 -7.63
N LEU A 138 -15.84 -16.48 -8.81
CA LEU A 138 -16.50 -15.43 -9.61
C LEU A 138 -17.92 -15.81 -10.02
N GLN A 139 -18.13 -17.06 -10.46
CA GLN A 139 -19.47 -17.59 -10.76
C GLN A 139 -20.37 -17.60 -9.52
N ARG A 140 -19.82 -17.91 -8.34
CA ARG A 140 -20.55 -17.83 -7.07
C ARG A 140 -20.90 -16.39 -6.70
N LEU A 141 -20.05 -15.41 -6.97
CA LEU A 141 -20.38 -13.99 -6.78
C LEU A 141 -21.59 -13.60 -7.65
N HIS A 142 -21.57 -14.01 -8.94
CA HIS A 142 -22.65 -13.75 -9.89
C HIS A 142 -23.97 -14.42 -9.48
N HIS A 143 -23.94 -15.72 -9.21
CA HIS A 143 -25.16 -16.55 -9.13
C HIS A 143 -25.50 -17.00 -7.70
N GLY A 144 -24.50 -17.25 -6.86
CA GLY A 144 -24.66 -17.83 -5.53
C GLY A 144 -24.88 -16.81 -4.40
N CYS A 145 -24.42 -15.58 -4.58
CA CYS A 145 -24.52 -14.50 -3.60
C CYS A 145 -25.60 -13.45 -3.96
N GLY A 146 -26.56 -13.79 -4.84
CA GLY A 146 -27.69 -12.93 -5.17
C GLY A 146 -27.33 -11.70 -6.02
N GLY A 147 -26.35 -11.80 -6.91
CA GLY A 147 -25.87 -10.66 -7.72
C GLY A 147 -25.00 -9.69 -6.92
N SER A 148 -24.15 -10.20 -6.04
CA SER A 148 -23.25 -9.37 -5.24
C SER A 148 -22.10 -8.83 -6.09
N SER A 149 -21.76 -7.55 -5.93
CA SER A 149 -20.72 -6.86 -6.69
C SER A 149 -19.36 -6.90 -6.00
N MET A 150 -18.29 -6.43 -6.68
CA MET A 150 -16.97 -6.22 -6.07
C MET A 150 -16.99 -5.28 -4.86
N GLU A 151 -18.01 -4.42 -4.74
CA GLU A 151 -18.23 -3.61 -3.52
C GLU A 151 -18.50 -4.49 -2.30
N ALA A 152 -19.29 -5.57 -2.46
CA ALA A 152 -19.58 -6.49 -1.38
C ALA A 152 -18.30 -7.24 -0.93
N VAL A 153 -17.45 -7.61 -1.88
CA VAL A 153 -16.14 -8.22 -1.60
C VAL A 153 -15.25 -7.25 -0.81
N LEU A 154 -15.12 -6.00 -1.26
CA LEU A 154 -14.36 -4.98 -0.52
C LEU A 154 -14.93 -4.73 0.88
N ARG A 155 -16.27 -4.71 1.03
CA ARG A 155 -16.92 -4.57 2.34
C ARG A 155 -16.61 -5.74 3.27
N GLU A 156 -16.55 -6.96 2.76
CA GLU A 156 -16.09 -8.11 3.56
C GLU A 156 -14.60 -8.03 3.91
N CYS A 157 -13.75 -7.52 3.01
CA CYS A 157 -12.35 -7.27 3.33
C CYS A 157 -12.21 -6.23 4.47
N LEU A 158 -13.05 -5.20 4.50
CA LEU A 158 -13.14 -4.24 5.61
C LEU A 158 -13.56 -4.93 6.91
N ASN A 159 -14.60 -5.77 6.87
CA ASN A 159 -15.05 -6.53 8.04
C ASN A 159 -13.93 -7.40 8.61
N LEU A 160 -13.21 -8.12 7.75
CA LEU A 160 -12.07 -8.96 8.14
C LEU A 160 -10.96 -8.12 8.78
N ALA A 161 -10.55 -7.04 8.12
CA ALA A 161 -9.50 -6.15 8.62
C ALA A 161 -9.86 -5.56 9.99
N GLY A 162 -11.09 -5.06 10.16
CA GLY A 162 -11.54 -4.45 11.42
C GLY A 162 -11.64 -5.45 12.58
N ASN A 163 -12.11 -6.67 12.29
CA ASN A 163 -12.21 -7.74 13.28
C ASN A 163 -10.83 -8.23 13.73
N LEU A 164 -9.87 -8.38 12.80
CA LEU A 164 -8.50 -8.80 13.10
C LEU A 164 -7.75 -7.76 13.94
N SER A 165 -7.93 -6.48 13.62
CA SER A 165 -7.29 -5.40 14.39
C SER A 165 -7.95 -5.18 15.76
N SER A 166 -9.02 -5.92 16.08
CA SER A 166 -9.88 -5.72 17.27
C SER A 166 -10.36 -4.27 17.45
N THR A 167 -10.25 -3.45 16.39
CA THR A 167 -10.51 -2.01 16.46
C THR A 167 -11.97 -1.72 16.20
N LEU A 168 -12.61 -2.53 15.35
CA LEU A 168 -14.00 -2.38 14.97
C LEU A 168 -14.62 -3.76 14.73
N GLN A 169 -15.65 -4.12 15.50
CA GLN A 169 -16.56 -5.17 15.08
C GLN A 169 -17.55 -4.58 14.07
N ILE A 170 -17.25 -4.75 12.78
CA ILE A 170 -18.03 -4.11 11.70
C ILE A 170 -19.31 -4.91 11.41
N ALA A 171 -19.22 -6.24 11.27
CA ALA A 171 -20.38 -7.11 11.06
C ALA A 171 -20.08 -8.57 11.42
N ALA A 172 -21.15 -9.36 11.62
CA ALA A 172 -21.06 -10.81 11.78
C ALA A 172 -20.70 -11.50 10.45
N PRO A 173 -19.98 -12.65 10.47
CA PRO A 173 -19.60 -13.37 9.26
C PRO A 173 -20.81 -13.75 8.39
N SER A 174 -20.68 -13.51 7.09
CA SER A 174 -21.68 -13.81 6.07
C SER A 174 -21.23 -14.96 5.16
N ARG A 175 -22.10 -15.40 4.23
CA ARG A 175 -21.69 -16.34 3.16
C ARG A 175 -20.56 -15.75 2.31
N MET A 176 -20.54 -14.44 2.10
CA MET A 176 -19.50 -13.75 1.37
C MET A 176 -18.17 -13.80 2.14
N THR A 177 -18.20 -13.66 3.46
CA THR A 177 -17.01 -13.82 4.30
C THR A 177 -16.35 -15.18 4.08
N GLY A 178 -17.14 -16.26 4.01
CA GLY A 178 -16.62 -17.61 3.73
C GLY A 178 -15.98 -17.74 2.34
N LEU A 179 -16.54 -17.07 1.33
CA LEU A 179 -15.97 -17.02 -0.02
C LEU A 179 -14.64 -16.26 -0.03
N VAL A 180 -14.61 -15.06 0.55
CA VAL A 180 -13.40 -14.21 0.59
C VAL A 180 -12.28 -14.90 1.34
N ILE A 181 -12.54 -15.45 2.54
CA ILE A 181 -11.52 -16.19 3.30
C ILE A 181 -11.02 -17.42 2.51
N GLY A 182 -11.92 -18.11 1.81
CA GLY A 182 -11.57 -19.28 0.99
C GLY A 182 -10.59 -18.93 -0.13
N GLU A 183 -10.84 -17.85 -0.88
CA GLU A 183 -9.96 -17.36 -1.94
C GLU A 183 -8.65 -16.76 -1.40
N LEU A 184 -8.65 -16.32 -0.14
CA LEU A 184 -7.43 -15.91 0.57
C LEU A 184 -6.71 -17.09 1.25
N HIS A 185 -7.12 -18.33 0.98
CA HIS A 185 -6.54 -19.55 1.55
C HIS A 185 -6.51 -19.58 3.08
N TYR A 186 -7.51 -18.96 3.73
CA TYR A 186 -7.60 -18.82 5.18
C TYR A 186 -6.46 -18.04 5.84
N ASP A 187 -5.57 -17.47 5.04
CA ASP A 187 -4.67 -16.42 5.47
C ASP A 187 -5.42 -15.10 5.31
N VAL A 188 -5.51 -14.30 6.36
CA VAL A 188 -6.11 -12.96 6.33
C VAL A 188 -5.16 -11.93 6.93
N GLN A 189 -3.90 -12.32 7.15
CA GLN A 189 -2.86 -11.42 7.57
C GLN A 189 -2.36 -10.63 6.37
N GLU A 190 -2.29 -9.33 6.54
CA GLU A 190 -1.75 -8.37 5.58
C GLU A 190 -0.96 -7.30 6.33
N VAL A 191 0.13 -6.85 5.72
CA VAL A 191 0.95 -5.76 6.25
C VAL A 191 0.50 -4.45 5.61
N SER A 192 0.16 -3.47 6.41
CA SER A 192 -0.18 -2.13 5.92
C SER A 192 1.09 -1.38 5.52
N PRO A 193 1.09 -0.56 4.46
CA PRO A 193 2.17 0.40 4.24
C PRO A 193 2.35 1.35 5.44
N LEU A 194 1.28 1.57 6.22
CA LEU A 194 1.36 2.40 7.42
C LEU A 194 2.14 1.74 8.56
N ASP A 195 2.26 0.41 8.59
CA ASP A 195 3.12 -0.28 9.59
C ASP A 195 4.59 0.14 9.43
N TYR A 196 5.05 0.27 8.17
CA TYR A 196 6.39 0.78 7.88
C TYR A 196 6.52 2.27 8.24
N LEU A 197 5.49 3.05 7.93
CA LEU A 197 5.47 4.47 8.27
C LEU A 197 5.45 4.73 9.78
N ASP A 198 4.82 3.88 10.59
CA ASP A 198 4.83 4.00 12.05
C ASP A 198 6.26 3.90 12.63
N VAL A 199 7.16 3.18 11.95
CA VAL A 199 8.59 3.08 12.33
C VAL A 199 9.42 4.23 11.76
N LEU A 200 9.15 4.65 10.52
CA LEU A 200 10.00 5.62 9.80
C LEU A 200 9.61 7.08 10.05
N LEU A 201 8.31 7.37 10.19
CA LEU A 201 7.81 8.74 10.34
C LEU A 201 8.21 9.45 11.64
N PRO A 202 8.45 8.79 12.79
CA PRO A 202 9.01 9.45 13.96
C PRO A 202 10.33 10.20 13.69
N HIS A 203 11.08 9.78 12.68
CA HIS A 203 12.33 10.42 12.24
C HIS A 203 12.09 11.58 11.25
N ILE A 204 10.87 11.70 10.70
CA ILE A 204 10.44 12.76 9.77
C ILE A 204 8.98 13.20 10.03
N PRO A 205 8.67 13.70 11.24
CA PRO A 205 7.29 13.88 11.68
C PRO A 205 6.49 14.87 10.82
N TYR A 206 7.18 15.83 10.17
CA TYR A 206 6.57 16.82 9.28
C TYR A 206 5.99 16.22 7.99
N LEU A 207 6.38 15.00 7.62
CA LEU A 207 5.86 14.30 6.42
C LEU A 207 4.68 13.38 6.72
N SER A 208 4.34 13.18 8.00
CA SER A 208 3.46 12.09 8.44
C SER A 208 2.10 12.05 7.74
N GLN A 209 1.38 13.17 7.71
CA GLN A 209 0.05 13.22 7.10
C GLN A 209 0.08 12.99 5.59
N MET A 210 1.05 13.58 4.89
CA MET A 210 1.16 13.44 3.44
C MET A 210 1.61 12.03 3.03
N CYS A 211 2.54 11.42 3.77
CA CYS A 211 2.96 10.03 3.52
C CYS A 211 1.77 9.06 3.69
N GLN A 212 0.91 9.28 4.68
CA GLN A 212 -0.31 8.49 4.86
C GLN A 212 -1.29 8.66 3.68
N GLN A 213 -1.52 9.90 3.24
CA GLN A 213 -2.38 10.20 2.09
C GLN A 213 -1.82 9.63 0.78
N ALA A 214 -0.54 9.81 0.52
CA ALA A 214 0.15 9.25 -0.64
C ALA A 214 0.08 7.72 -0.63
N SER A 215 0.30 7.06 0.52
CA SER A 215 0.19 5.60 0.62
C SER A 215 -1.20 5.09 0.24
N LEU A 216 -2.26 5.77 0.66
CA LEU A 216 -3.63 5.41 0.28
C LEU A 216 -3.85 5.54 -1.22
N LEU A 217 -3.47 6.68 -1.79
CA LEU A 217 -3.60 6.94 -3.22
C LEU A 217 -2.80 5.93 -4.05
N LEU A 218 -1.57 5.61 -3.64
CA LEU A 218 -0.76 4.57 -4.27
C LEU A 218 -1.47 3.22 -4.27
N LEU A 219 -2.07 2.79 -3.15
CA LEU A 219 -2.84 1.54 -3.11
C LEU A 219 -4.05 1.55 -4.06
N ALA A 220 -4.58 2.72 -4.42
CA ALA A 220 -5.63 2.81 -5.41
C ALA A 220 -5.12 2.59 -6.85
N HIS A 221 -3.83 2.73 -7.12
CA HIS A 221 -3.31 2.56 -8.47
C HIS A 221 -3.15 1.09 -8.85
N GLU A 222 -3.58 0.69 -10.06
CA GLU A 222 -3.53 -0.69 -10.54
C GLU A 222 -2.12 -1.31 -10.53
N GLU A 223 -1.10 -0.51 -10.82
CA GLU A 223 0.30 -0.97 -10.80
C GLU A 223 0.74 -1.42 -9.40
N MET A 224 0.11 -0.90 -8.34
CA MET A 224 0.43 -1.22 -6.94
C MET A 224 -0.29 -2.47 -6.42
N VAL A 225 -1.22 -3.05 -7.19
CA VAL A 225 -2.01 -4.23 -6.80
C VAL A 225 -1.12 -5.41 -6.39
N ARG A 226 0.03 -5.56 -7.04
CA ARG A 226 0.99 -6.65 -6.80
C ARG A 226 2.26 -6.20 -6.07
N GLN A 227 2.36 -4.91 -5.77
CA GLN A 227 3.56 -4.38 -5.15
C GLN A 227 3.47 -4.51 -3.62
N PRO A 228 4.57 -4.86 -2.96
CA PRO A 228 4.62 -4.97 -1.50
C PRO A 228 4.32 -3.63 -0.82
N SER A 229 3.86 -3.69 0.44
CA SER A 229 3.55 -2.52 1.27
C SER A 229 4.79 -1.71 1.63
N SER A 230 5.93 -2.35 1.77
CA SER A 230 7.24 -1.71 1.91
C SER A 230 7.50 -0.78 0.73
N LEU A 231 7.31 -1.23 -0.51
CA LEU A 231 7.52 -0.40 -1.70
C LEU A 231 6.51 0.75 -1.78
N VAL A 232 5.25 0.52 -1.42
CA VAL A 232 4.22 1.58 -1.37
C VAL A 232 4.60 2.65 -0.34
N ALA A 233 5.02 2.26 0.86
CA ALA A 233 5.46 3.19 1.91
C ALA A 233 6.68 3.99 1.46
N LEU A 234 7.64 3.34 0.80
CA LEU A 234 8.84 3.98 0.27
C LEU A 234 8.50 4.98 -0.84
N PHE A 235 7.64 4.61 -1.79
CA PHE A 235 7.19 5.52 -2.84
C PHE A 235 6.49 6.74 -2.24
N ALA A 236 5.65 6.54 -1.21
CA ALA A 236 5.00 7.64 -0.50
C ALA A 236 6.01 8.58 0.17
N ILE A 237 7.03 8.04 0.85
CA ILE A 237 8.09 8.83 1.47
C ILE A 237 8.85 9.64 0.42
N VAL A 238 9.37 8.99 -0.63
CA VAL A 238 10.19 9.66 -1.66
C VAL A 238 9.38 10.70 -2.42
N PHE A 239 8.12 10.41 -2.74
CA PHE A 239 7.19 11.37 -3.34
C PHE A 239 7.02 12.61 -2.46
N THR A 240 6.81 12.39 -1.16
CA THR A 240 6.53 13.49 -0.22
C THR A 240 7.76 14.35 0.01
N ILE A 241 8.95 13.73 0.13
CA ILE A 241 10.24 14.44 0.19
C ILE A 241 10.36 15.37 -1.01
N ARG A 242 10.22 14.81 -2.22
CA ARG A 242 10.32 15.55 -3.49
C ARG A 242 9.38 16.75 -3.54
N ASN A 243 8.11 16.56 -3.19
CA ASN A 243 7.09 17.61 -3.28
C ASN A 243 7.19 18.69 -2.19
N MET A 244 7.96 18.47 -1.13
CA MET A 244 8.29 19.51 -0.16
C MET A 244 9.44 20.43 -0.61
N GLY A 245 9.91 20.31 -1.85
CA GLY A 245 10.93 21.20 -2.42
C GLY A 245 12.35 20.83 -2.03
N THR A 246 12.59 19.58 -1.60
CA THR A 246 13.96 19.07 -1.54
C THR A 246 14.51 18.86 -2.96
N ASP A 247 15.82 19.00 -3.08
CA ASP A 247 16.55 18.95 -4.35
C ASP A 247 16.23 17.67 -5.14
N ASP A 248 15.81 17.82 -6.41
CA ASP A 248 15.55 16.69 -7.32
C ASP A 248 16.82 15.80 -7.42
N ASP A 249 18.02 16.35 -7.20
CA ASP A 249 19.28 15.60 -7.15
C ASP A 249 19.37 14.66 -5.95
N ALA A 250 18.82 15.04 -4.79
CA ALA A 250 18.77 14.18 -3.59
C ALA A 250 17.82 12.99 -3.81
N VAL A 251 16.68 13.24 -4.46
CA VAL A 251 15.74 12.18 -4.87
C VAL A 251 16.38 11.28 -5.92
N ALA A 252 17.09 11.83 -6.90
CA ALA A 252 17.79 11.04 -7.91
C ALA A 252 18.87 10.13 -7.28
N LEU A 253 19.61 10.62 -6.29
CA LEU A 253 20.58 9.82 -5.54
C LEU A 253 19.93 8.69 -4.73
N LEU A 254 18.80 8.96 -4.08
CA LEU A 254 18.00 7.92 -3.40
C LEU A 254 17.53 6.85 -4.38
N LEU A 255 17.04 7.26 -5.54
CA LEU A 255 16.53 6.37 -6.59
C LEU A 255 17.64 5.60 -7.31
N ALA A 256 18.87 6.12 -7.37
CA ALA A 256 20.00 5.46 -8.03
C ALA A 256 20.33 4.09 -7.40
N GLY A 257 19.98 3.89 -6.12
CA GLY A 257 20.09 2.60 -5.43
C GLY A 257 19.03 1.56 -5.84
N TRP A 258 18.01 1.94 -6.61
CA TRP A 258 16.95 1.03 -7.07
C TRP A 258 17.23 0.40 -8.42
N PRO A 259 16.74 -0.83 -8.66
CA PRO A 259 16.62 -1.37 -10.00
C PRO A 259 15.84 -0.42 -10.92
N GLU A 260 16.24 -0.32 -12.18
CA GLU A 260 15.62 0.55 -13.19
C GLU A 260 14.09 0.37 -13.28
N CYS A 261 13.60 -0.87 -13.12
CA CYS A 261 12.17 -1.15 -13.13
C CYS A 261 11.41 -0.45 -11.99
N ARG A 262 12.00 -0.36 -10.78
CA ARG A 262 11.41 0.32 -9.62
C ARG A 262 11.50 1.84 -9.78
N GLN A 263 12.59 2.35 -10.35
CA GLN A 263 12.70 3.78 -10.70
C GLN A 263 11.61 4.19 -11.70
N ALA A 264 11.41 3.40 -12.76
CA ALA A 264 10.37 3.65 -13.75
C ALA A 264 8.96 3.59 -13.15
N ALA A 265 8.70 2.62 -12.26
CA ALA A 265 7.45 2.52 -11.53
C ALA A 265 7.22 3.75 -10.63
N PHE A 266 8.26 4.20 -9.92
CA PHE A 266 8.19 5.41 -9.11
C PHE A 266 7.80 6.64 -9.94
N TYR A 267 8.44 6.87 -11.09
CA TYR A 267 8.08 8.03 -11.92
C TYR A 267 6.64 7.99 -12.43
N ARG A 268 6.11 6.82 -12.78
CA ARG A 268 4.69 6.66 -13.12
C ARG A 268 3.78 6.95 -11.93
N MET A 269 4.12 6.43 -10.75
CA MET A 269 3.34 6.66 -9.53
C MET A 269 3.41 8.12 -9.07
N ASN A 270 4.55 8.77 -9.21
CA ASN A 270 4.74 10.19 -8.95
C ASN A 270 3.87 11.04 -9.90
N ALA A 271 3.82 10.70 -11.19
CA ALA A 271 2.93 11.37 -12.14
C ALA A 271 1.46 11.20 -11.75
N PHE A 272 1.04 9.99 -11.36
CA PHE A 272 -0.30 9.71 -10.88
C PHE A 272 -0.65 10.50 -9.60
N LEU A 273 0.24 10.55 -8.61
CA LEU A 273 0.00 11.27 -7.37
C LEU A 273 -0.10 12.79 -7.57
N ASN A 274 0.63 13.35 -8.55
CA ASN A 274 0.54 14.77 -8.89
C ASN A 274 -0.83 15.17 -9.47
N CYS A 275 -1.68 14.22 -9.88
CA CYS A 275 -3.07 14.51 -10.26
C CYS A 275 -3.95 14.89 -9.04
N PHE A 276 -3.44 14.73 -7.81
CA PHE A 276 -4.19 14.94 -6.56
C PHE A 276 -3.57 15.99 -5.62
N THR A 277 -2.49 16.64 -6.07
CA THR A 277 -1.81 17.74 -5.36
C THR A 277 -2.13 19.08 -6.00
#